data_AF-A0A847X7V5-F1
#
_entry.id   AF-A0A847X7V5-F1
#
_cell.length_a   1.000
_cell.length_b   1.000
_cell.length_c   1.000
_cell.angle_alpha   90.00
_cell.angle_beta   90.00
_cell.angle_gamma   90.00
#
_symmetry.space_group_name_H-M   'P 1'
#
loop_
_entity.id
_entity.type
_entity.pdbx_description
1 polymer ?
#
loop_
_entity_poly.entity_id
_entity_poly.type
_entity_poly.pdbx_seq_one_letter_code
_entity_poly.pdbx_strand_id
1 'polypeptide(L)'
;MDGTKLKVQLIEVDETVERILEISKEYTFKQLHTALQIAMGWKDLEEYYFLTKDFVLSEVDYRIEEYEFVFSDQVKLGELKEKRFQYFYDGDLWKHTIEILEDTVLENDYPQVLEYKGRCPMEEYGGPAVYNEMVKENISILPAYDKDEANHILEISFK
;
A
#
# COMPACT_ATOMS: atom_id res chain seq x y z
N MET A 1 20.91 -4.29 -2.13
CA MET A 1 20.18 -3.91 -3.37
C MET A 1 19.74 -2.45 -3.22
N ASP A 2 19.60 -1.67 -4.30
CA ASP A 2 19.11 -0.28 -4.18
C ASP A 2 17.63 -0.30 -3.77
N GLY A 3 17.33 0.36 -2.66
CA GLY A 3 16.01 0.33 -2.03
C GLY A 3 15.53 1.71 -1.65
N THR A 4 14.30 1.76 -1.17
CA THR A 4 13.72 2.98 -0.61
C THR A 4 12.79 2.66 0.55
N LYS A 5 12.61 3.63 1.44
CA LYS A 5 11.59 3.58 2.49
C LYS A 5 10.35 4.34 2.05
N LEU A 6 9.21 3.67 2.14
CA LEU A 6 7.90 4.23 1.86
C LEU A 6 7.11 4.39 3.15
N LYS A 7 6.51 5.57 3.35
CA LYS A 7 5.42 5.74 4.30
C LYS A 7 4.11 5.53 3.56
N VAL A 8 3.35 4.54 4.00
CA VAL A 8 2.02 4.20 3.49
C VAL A 8 1.01 4.63 4.53
N GLN A 9 0.16 5.58 4.20
CA GLN A 9 -0.84 6.11 5.11
C GLN A 9 -2.23 5.91 4.52
N LEU A 10 -3.11 5.20 5.24
CA LEU A 10 -4.54 5.16 4.91
C LEU A 10 -5.15 6.53 5.21
N ILE A 11 -5.94 7.06 4.29
CA ILE A 11 -6.61 8.36 4.42
C ILE A 11 -8.13 8.19 4.54
N GLU A 12 -8.83 9.28 4.88
CA GLU A 12 -10.28 9.29 5.17
C GLU A 12 -10.69 8.51 6.44
N VAL A 13 -9.72 8.10 7.24
CA VAL A 13 -9.90 7.53 8.58
C VAL A 13 -9.48 8.52 9.67
N ASP A 14 -10.15 8.46 10.83
CA ASP A 14 -9.95 9.42 11.94
C ASP A 14 -8.65 9.14 12.71
N GLU A 15 -8.29 7.85 12.89
CA GLU A 15 -7.04 7.45 13.51
C GLU A 15 -5.90 7.32 12.49
N THR A 16 -4.65 7.47 12.95
CA THR A 16 -3.50 7.22 12.09
C THR A 16 -3.31 5.72 11.86
N VAL A 17 -3.50 5.28 10.61
CA VAL A 17 -3.13 3.94 10.14
C VAL A 17 -1.98 4.08 9.15
N GLU A 18 -0.80 3.61 9.54
CA GLU A 18 0.45 3.85 8.81
C GLU A 18 1.39 2.64 8.82
N ARG A 19 2.12 2.43 7.72
CA ARG A 19 3.22 1.46 7.62
C ARG A 19 4.46 2.17 7.07
N ILE A 20 5.63 1.87 7.63
CA ILE A 20 6.91 2.18 7.01
C ILE A 20 7.43 0.91 6.36
N LEU A 21 7.47 0.89 5.04
CA LEU A 21 7.96 -0.22 4.23
C LEU A 21 9.37 0.06 3.73
N GLU A 22 10.25 -0.93 3.80
CA GLU A 22 11.47 -0.99 3.01
C GLU A 22 11.22 -1.85 1.76
N ILE A 23 11.56 -1.36 0.58
CA ILE A 23 11.26 -2.05 -0.70
C ILE A 23 12.29 -1.71 -1.78
N SER A 24 12.48 -2.63 -2.73
CA SER A 24 13.37 -2.42 -3.88
C SER A 24 12.81 -1.39 -4.84
N LYS A 25 13.69 -0.50 -5.34
CA LYS A 25 13.33 0.43 -6.41
C LYS A 25 13.12 -0.27 -7.76
N GLU A 26 13.63 -1.49 -7.91
CA GLU A 26 13.47 -2.29 -9.12
C GLU A 26 12.12 -3.00 -9.20
N TYR A 27 11.32 -2.97 -8.13
CA TYR A 27 10.00 -3.58 -8.12
C TYR A 27 9.02 -2.75 -8.94
N THR A 28 8.13 -3.45 -9.64
CA THR A 28 7.04 -2.83 -10.39
C THR A 28 5.94 -2.33 -9.46
N PHE A 29 5.03 -1.50 -9.97
CA PHE A 29 3.84 -1.10 -9.22
C PHE A 29 2.90 -2.27 -8.92
N LYS A 30 2.88 -3.31 -9.77
CA LYS A 30 2.19 -4.57 -9.46
C LYS A 30 2.79 -5.26 -8.23
N GLN A 31 4.12 -5.30 -8.12
CA GLN A 31 4.80 -5.83 -6.95
C GLN A 31 4.61 -4.94 -5.71
N LEU A 32 4.57 -3.62 -5.89
CA LEU A 32 4.23 -2.69 -4.82
C LEU A 32 2.81 -2.95 -4.30
N HIS A 33 1.83 -3.13 -5.17
CA HIS A 33 0.46 -3.51 -4.78
C HIS A 33 0.44 -4.76 -3.90
N THR A 34 1.11 -5.83 -4.31
CA THR A 34 1.23 -7.06 -3.48
C THR A 34 1.85 -6.76 -2.11
N ALA A 35 2.91 -5.96 -2.06
CA ALA A 35 3.54 -5.58 -0.79
C ALA A 35 2.59 -4.76 0.11
N LEU A 36 1.80 -3.85 -0.47
CA LEU A 36 0.82 -3.03 0.24
C LEU A 36 -0.31 -3.88 0.83
N GLN A 37 -0.86 -4.80 0.05
CA GLN A 37 -1.90 -5.73 0.50
C GLN A 37 -1.44 -6.51 1.75
N ILE A 38 -0.24 -7.10 1.69
CA ILE A 38 0.33 -7.84 2.81
C ILE A 38 0.63 -6.90 4.00
N ALA A 39 1.20 -5.72 3.75
CA ALA A 39 1.51 -4.74 4.80
C ALA A 39 0.26 -4.25 5.54
N MET A 40 -0.88 -4.21 4.85
CA MET A 40 -2.18 -3.84 5.41
C MET A 40 -2.94 -5.05 6.00
N GLY A 41 -2.47 -6.29 5.78
CA GLY A 41 -3.15 -7.51 6.22
C GLY A 41 -4.39 -7.85 5.39
N TRP A 42 -4.43 -7.40 4.13
CA TRP A 42 -5.50 -7.63 3.17
C TRP A 42 -5.21 -8.82 2.27
N LYS A 43 -6.22 -9.25 1.52
CA LYS A 43 -6.25 -10.51 0.77
C LYS A 43 -6.30 -10.33 -0.74
N ASP A 44 -6.25 -9.08 -1.24
CA ASP A 44 -6.23 -8.78 -2.67
C ASP A 44 -7.45 -9.36 -3.41
N LEU A 45 -8.66 -9.06 -2.91
CA LEU A 45 -9.93 -9.55 -3.45
C LEU A 45 -10.53 -8.66 -4.56
N GLU A 46 -10.08 -7.41 -4.68
CA GLU A 46 -10.70 -6.38 -5.51
C GLU A 46 -9.66 -5.64 -6.38
N GLU A 47 -10.13 -4.82 -7.32
CA GLU A 47 -9.27 -4.06 -8.22
C GLU A 47 -8.54 -2.91 -7.51
N TYR A 48 -7.38 -2.54 -8.08
CA TYR A 48 -6.55 -1.45 -7.60
C TYR A 48 -6.06 -0.56 -8.75
N TYR A 49 -5.66 0.65 -8.39
CA TYR A 49 -4.82 1.47 -9.25
C TYR A 49 -3.99 2.47 -8.43
N PHE A 50 -2.95 3.00 -9.05
CA PHE A 50 -2.17 4.11 -8.50
C PHE A 50 -2.40 5.36 -9.33
N LEU A 51 -2.46 6.51 -8.67
CA LEU A 51 -2.37 7.82 -9.32
C LEU A 51 -1.03 8.46 -8.98
N THR A 52 -0.24 8.60 -10.03
CA THR A 52 0.98 9.39 -10.06
C THR A 52 0.65 10.76 -10.65
N LYS A 53 1.62 11.66 -10.75
CA LYS A 53 1.41 12.97 -11.38
C LYS A 53 0.87 12.88 -12.81
N ASP A 54 1.38 11.95 -13.60
CA ASP A 54 1.14 11.90 -15.05
C ASP A 54 0.40 10.60 -15.48
N PHE A 55 0.41 9.56 -14.64
CA PHE A 55 -0.10 8.23 -14.99
C PHE A 55 -1.13 7.69 -14.01
N VAL A 56 -2.06 6.92 -14.56
CA VAL A 56 -2.84 5.92 -13.84
C VAL A 56 -2.26 4.53 -14.11
N LEU A 57 -1.87 3.83 -13.04
CA LEU A 57 -1.21 2.53 -13.12
C LEU A 57 -2.14 1.45 -12.56
N SER A 58 -2.55 0.49 -13.37
CA SER A 58 -3.45 -0.60 -12.96
C SER A 58 -3.14 -1.90 -13.69
N GLU A 59 -3.70 -3.02 -13.23
CA GLU A 59 -3.62 -4.32 -13.90
C GLU A 59 -4.63 -4.44 -15.06
N VAL A 60 -5.71 -3.66 -15.02
CA VAL A 60 -6.74 -3.60 -16.06
C VAL A 60 -6.72 -2.25 -16.76
N ASP A 61 -7.30 -2.14 -17.97
CA ASP A 61 -7.41 -0.88 -18.72
C ASP A 61 -8.35 0.10 -18.00
N TYR A 62 -7.79 0.82 -17.02
CA TYR A 62 -8.49 1.76 -16.16
C TYR A 62 -8.18 3.19 -16.59
N ARG A 63 -9.12 3.83 -17.29
CA ARG A 63 -8.91 5.15 -17.91
C ARG A 63 -9.54 6.26 -17.10
N ILE A 64 -8.70 7.24 -16.75
CA ILE A 64 -9.13 8.51 -16.14
C ILE A 64 -8.74 9.63 -17.11
N GLU A 65 -9.68 10.52 -17.41
CA GLU A 65 -9.57 11.52 -18.49
C GLU A 65 -8.29 12.38 -18.43
N GLU A 66 -7.77 12.65 -17.24
CA GLU A 66 -6.60 13.51 -17.01
C GLU A 66 -5.25 12.77 -16.98
N TYR A 67 -5.24 11.43 -17.05
CA TYR A 67 -4.05 10.61 -16.83
C TYR A 67 -3.76 9.68 -18.00
N GLU A 68 -2.47 9.46 -18.29
CA GLU A 68 -2.06 8.42 -19.21
C GLU A 68 -2.13 7.04 -18.53
N PHE A 69 -2.79 6.07 -19.16
CA PHE A 69 -2.87 4.72 -18.64
C PHE A 69 -1.61 3.92 -18.96
N VAL A 70 -1.05 3.24 -17.95
CA VAL A 70 0.05 2.27 -18.12
C VAL A 70 -0.21 1.05 -17.24
N PHE A 71 0.17 -0.14 -17.71
CA PHE A 71 0.06 -1.33 -16.87
C PHE A 71 1.02 -1.27 -15.68
N SER A 72 0.53 -1.63 -14.50
CA SER A 72 1.29 -1.55 -13.24
C SER A 72 2.52 -2.47 -13.21
N ASP A 73 2.61 -3.48 -14.09
CA ASP A 73 3.78 -4.35 -14.24
C ASP A 73 4.87 -3.79 -15.17
N GLN A 74 4.62 -2.64 -15.80
CA GLN A 74 5.56 -2.01 -16.75
C GLN A 74 6.38 -0.87 -16.15
N VAL A 75 5.96 -0.32 -15.01
CA VAL A 75 6.62 0.82 -14.37
C VAL A 75 7.26 0.35 -13.08
N LYS A 76 8.55 0.66 -12.90
CA LYS A 76 9.27 0.41 -11.64
C LYS A 76 9.16 1.58 -10.68
N LEU A 77 9.19 1.31 -9.39
CA LEU A 77 9.13 2.33 -8.34
C LEU A 77 10.23 3.38 -8.47
N GLY A 78 11.45 2.96 -8.83
CA GLY A 78 12.60 3.86 -9.03
C GLY A 78 12.50 4.78 -10.25
N GLU A 79 11.53 4.56 -11.14
CA GLU A 79 11.30 5.41 -12.32
C GLU A 79 10.46 6.65 -11.97
N LEU A 80 9.75 6.64 -10.83
CA LEU A 80 9.05 7.81 -10.36
C LEU A 80 10.01 8.93 -9.97
N LYS A 81 9.73 10.12 -10.50
CA LYS A 81 10.45 11.35 -10.14
C LYS A 81 9.82 12.08 -8.95
N GLU A 82 8.56 11.77 -8.65
CA GLU A 82 7.85 12.39 -7.54
C GLU A 82 8.06 11.63 -6.24
N LYS A 83 7.94 12.35 -5.13
CA LYS A 83 8.11 11.82 -3.78
C LYS A 83 6.81 11.30 -3.16
N ARG A 84 5.66 11.52 -3.80
CA ARG A 84 4.35 11.21 -3.25
C ARG A 84 3.36 10.89 -4.35
N PHE A 85 2.56 9.85 -4.17
CA PHE A 85 1.51 9.40 -5.08
C PHE A 85 0.37 8.75 -4.29
N GLN A 86 -0.72 8.38 -4.95
CA GLN A 86 -1.88 7.74 -4.32
C GLN A 86 -2.03 6.29 -4.75
N TYR A 87 -2.57 5.47 -3.85
CA TYR A 87 -2.96 4.09 -4.10
C TYR A 87 -4.42 3.90 -3.71
N PHE A 88 -5.22 3.45 -4.67
CA PHE A 88 -6.66 3.21 -4.56
C PHE A 88 -6.95 1.72 -4.64
N TYR A 89 -7.90 1.28 -3.83
CA TYR A 89 -8.28 -0.12 -3.71
C TYR A 89 -9.78 -0.25 -3.46
N ASP A 90 -10.40 -1.30 -4.02
CA ASP A 90 -11.85 -1.58 -3.94
C ASP A 90 -12.70 -0.41 -4.43
N GLY A 91 -12.54 -0.05 -5.72
CA GLY A 91 -13.37 0.99 -6.35
C GLY A 91 -13.35 2.34 -5.65
N ASP A 92 -12.17 2.78 -5.19
CA ASP A 92 -11.91 4.01 -4.43
C ASP A 92 -12.41 4.01 -2.99
N LEU A 93 -12.91 2.89 -2.48
CA LEU A 93 -13.36 2.79 -1.11
C LEU A 93 -12.18 2.99 -0.14
N TRP A 94 -11.03 2.41 -0.46
CA TRP A 94 -9.81 2.53 0.33
C TRP A 94 -8.76 3.32 -0.42
N LYS A 95 -8.27 4.38 0.23
CA LYS A 95 -7.30 5.31 -0.35
C LYS A 95 -6.10 5.44 0.53
N HIS A 96 -4.92 5.45 -0.09
CA HIS A 96 -3.66 5.63 0.62
C HIS A 96 -2.83 6.73 -0.03
N THR A 97 -2.21 7.54 0.81
CA THR A 97 -1.08 8.35 0.41
C THR A 97 0.21 7.56 0.62
N ILE A 98 1.01 7.44 -0.44
CA ILE A 98 2.34 6.83 -0.37
C ILE A 98 3.38 7.93 -0.53
N GLU A 99 4.33 7.98 0.40
CA GLU A 99 5.42 8.96 0.41
C GLU A 99 6.77 8.26 0.45
N ILE A 100 7.62 8.56 -0.53
CA ILE A 100 9.02 8.11 -0.60
C ILE A 100 9.85 8.95 0.36
N LEU A 101 10.29 8.35 1.46
CA LEU A 101 11.04 9.03 2.52
C LEU A 101 12.50 9.23 2.09
N GLU A 102 13.23 8.14 2.00
CA GLU A 102 14.67 8.13 1.75
C GLU A 102 15.10 6.89 0.98
N ASP A 103 16.24 7.00 0.31
CA ASP A 103 16.92 5.88 -0.32
C ASP A 103 17.66 5.07 0.75
N THR A 104 17.76 3.76 0.56
CA THR A 104 18.38 2.84 1.50
C THR A 104 19.10 1.71 0.76
N VAL A 105 19.94 0.98 1.47
CA VAL A 105 20.51 -0.28 0.99
C VAL A 105 19.74 -1.40 1.66
N LEU A 106 18.99 -2.17 0.87
CA LEU A 106 18.18 -3.25 1.41
C LEU A 106 19.03 -4.30 2.12
N GLU A 107 18.60 -4.68 3.33
CA GLU A 107 19.16 -5.82 4.08
C GLU A 107 18.72 -7.16 3.47
N ASN A 108 17.49 -7.19 2.93
CA ASN A 108 16.86 -8.36 2.32
C ASN A 108 16.48 -8.06 0.85
N ASP A 109 16.32 -9.08 0.02
CA ASP A 109 15.87 -8.95 -1.37
C ASP A 109 14.35 -8.92 -1.54
N TYR A 110 13.60 -8.89 -0.43
CA TYR A 110 12.14 -8.80 -0.33
C TYR A 110 11.71 -7.61 0.54
N PRO A 111 10.46 -7.11 0.40
CA PRO A 111 9.97 -5.97 1.18
C PRO A 111 9.83 -6.30 2.66
N GLN A 112 9.94 -5.28 3.52
CA GLN A 112 9.72 -5.44 4.96
C GLN A 112 8.96 -4.26 5.55
N VAL A 113 8.03 -4.54 6.47
CA VAL A 113 7.44 -3.55 7.36
C VAL A 113 8.42 -3.29 8.51
N LEU A 114 8.98 -2.08 8.51
CA LEU A 114 9.91 -1.62 9.55
C LEU A 114 9.12 -1.14 10.78
N GLU A 115 8.14 -0.28 10.56
CA GLU A 115 7.34 0.37 11.58
C GLU A 115 5.85 0.37 11.20
N TYR A 116 4.97 0.45 12.19
CA TYR A 116 3.54 0.55 11.98
C TYR A 116 2.87 1.42 13.06
N LYS A 117 1.73 1.99 12.70
CA LYS A 117 0.82 2.68 13.62
C LYS A 117 -0.62 2.36 13.25
N GLY A 118 -1.48 2.24 14.27
CA GLY A 118 -2.92 1.98 14.10
C GLY A 118 -3.24 0.57 13.65
N ARG A 119 -4.49 0.16 13.92
CA ARG A 119 -5.04 -1.08 13.35
C ARG A 119 -5.38 -0.82 11.88
N CYS A 120 -5.26 -1.84 11.03
CA CYS A 120 -5.77 -1.73 9.68
C CYS A 120 -7.25 -2.14 9.66
N PRO A 121 -8.15 -1.46 8.92
CA PRO A 121 -9.47 -2.01 8.64
C PRO A 121 -9.35 -3.38 8.00
N MET A 122 -10.31 -4.26 8.25
CA MET A 122 -10.48 -5.42 7.39
C MET A 122 -11.06 -4.97 6.06
N GLU A 123 -10.53 -5.52 4.99
CA GLU A 123 -10.88 -5.21 3.61
C GLU A 123 -12.40 -5.20 3.36
N GLU A 124 -13.12 -6.18 3.91
CA GLU A 124 -14.56 -6.38 3.71
C GLU A 124 -15.45 -5.42 4.53
N TYR A 125 -14.89 -4.54 5.35
CA TYR A 125 -15.67 -3.73 6.31
C TYR A 125 -16.01 -2.34 5.79
N GLY A 126 -16.96 -2.27 4.85
CA GLY A 126 -17.88 -1.14 4.62
C GLY A 126 -17.27 0.26 4.39
N GLY A 127 -15.95 0.37 4.25
CA GLY A 127 -15.22 1.59 4.01
C GLY A 127 -14.85 2.42 5.26
N PRO A 128 -14.22 3.59 5.05
CA PRO A 128 -13.64 4.40 6.10
C PRO A 128 -14.64 4.85 7.18
N ALA A 129 -15.87 5.20 6.81
CA ALA A 129 -16.88 5.66 7.76
C ALA A 129 -17.24 4.57 8.79
N VAL A 130 -17.45 3.33 8.33
CA VAL A 130 -17.73 2.19 9.21
C VAL A 130 -16.53 1.91 10.10
N TYR A 131 -15.32 1.89 9.52
CA TYR A 131 -14.09 1.71 10.29
C TYR A 131 -13.94 2.75 11.42
N ASN A 132 -14.19 4.03 11.13
CA ASN A 132 -14.10 5.10 12.13
C ASN A 132 -15.09 4.89 13.29
N GLU A 133 -16.32 4.47 12.99
CA GLU A 133 -17.29 4.11 14.04
C GLU A 133 -16.80 2.91 14.87
N MET A 134 -16.27 1.86 14.22
CA MET A 134 -15.77 0.67 14.92
C MET A 134 -14.60 1.00 15.86
N VAL A 135 -13.69 1.86 15.42
CA VAL A 135 -12.55 2.33 16.23
C VAL A 135 -13.04 3.17 17.41
N LYS A 136 -13.96 4.11 17.17
CA LYS A 136 -14.53 4.98 18.20
C LYS A 136 -15.26 4.20 19.30
N GLU A 137 -16.00 3.17 18.92
CA GLU A 137 -16.68 2.26 19.84
C GLU A 137 -15.75 1.18 20.44
N ASN A 138 -14.45 1.23 20.10
CA ASN A 138 -13.41 0.29 20.53
C ASN A 138 -13.84 -1.18 20.33
N ILE A 139 -14.43 -1.47 19.17
CA ILE A 139 -14.97 -2.80 18.88
C ILE A 139 -13.82 -3.82 18.83
N SER A 140 -13.93 -4.86 19.65
CA SER A 140 -12.88 -5.86 19.86
C SER A 140 -12.56 -6.73 18.64
N ILE A 141 -13.35 -6.63 17.57
CA ILE A 141 -13.19 -7.47 16.38
C ILE A 141 -12.14 -6.95 15.39
N LEU A 142 -11.68 -5.70 15.54
CA LEU A 142 -10.55 -5.21 14.76
C LEU A 142 -9.28 -5.91 15.25
N PRO A 143 -8.64 -6.78 14.44
CA PRO A 143 -7.48 -7.53 14.87
C PRO A 143 -6.34 -6.57 15.24
N ALA A 144 -5.53 -6.99 16.22
CA ALA A 144 -4.25 -6.33 16.43
C ALA A 144 -3.38 -6.55 15.19
N TYR A 145 -2.60 -5.53 14.81
CA TYR A 145 -1.66 -5.69 13.71
C TYR A 145 -0.49 -6.57 14.14
N ASP A 146 -0.24 -7.64 13.39
CA ASP A 146 0.90 -8.54 13.57
C ASP A 146 1.96 -8.24 12.51
N LYS A 147 2.99 -7.50 12.92
CA LYS A 147 4.10 -7.12 12.04
C LYS A 147 4.95 -8.33 11.65
N ASP A 148 5.10 -9.30 12.55
CA ASP A 148 5.96 -10.47 12.32
C ASP A 148 5.28 -11.41 11.32
N GLU A 149 3.96 -11.60 11.43
CA GLU A 149 3.16 -12.31 10.43
C GLU A 149 3.23 -11.60 9.06
N ALA A 150 3.03 -10.29 9.00
CA ALA A 150 3.14 -9.53 7.75
C ALA A 150 4.51 -9.69 7.09
N ASN A 151 5.60 -9.58 7.87
CA ASN A 151 6.95 -9.78 7.36
C ASN A 151 7.24 -11.22 6.94
N HIS A 152 6.68 -12.21 7.64
CA HIS A 152 6.81 -13.61 7.24
C HIS A 152 6.10 -13.90 5.91
N ILE A 153 4.92 -13.32 5.70
CA ILE A 153 4.20 -13.44 4.43
C ILE A 153 4.97 -12.73 3.32
N LEU A 154 5.49 -11.51 3.56
CA LEU A 154 6.34 -10.80 2.59
C LEU A 154 7.57 -11.62 2.19
N GLU A 155 8.23 -12.27 3.15
CA GLU A 155 9.37 -13.14 2.87
C GLU A 155 8.98 -14.29 1.92
N ILE A 156 7.86 -14.97 2.18
CA ILE A 156 7.40 -16.09 1.36
C ILE A 156 6.92 -15.64 -0.02
N SER A 157 6.25 -14.49 -0.11
CA SER A 157 5.65 -14.00 -1.35
C SER A 157 6.67 -13.47 -2.36
N PHE A 158 7.86 -13.07 -1.91
CA PHE A 158 8.86 -12.40 -2.75
C PHE A 158 10.19 -13.17 -2.90
N LYS A 159 10.38 -14.27 -2.17
CA LYS A 159 11.50 -15.22 -2.39
C LYS A 159 11.18 -16.27 -3.44
#